data_AF-A0A250XL92-F1
#
_entry.id   AF-A0A250XL92-F1
#
_cell.length_a   1.000
_cell.length_b   1.000
_cell.length_c   1.000
_cell.angle_alpha   90.00
_cell.angle_beta   90.00
_cell.angle_gamma   90.00
#
_symmetry.space_group_name_H-M   'P 1'
#
loop_
_entity.id
_entity.type
_entity.pdbx_description
1 polymer ?
#
loop_
_entity_poly.entity_id
_entity_poly.type
_entity_poly.pdbx_seq_one_letter_code
_entity_poly.pdbx_strand_id
1 'polypeptide(L)'
;MAMSSIYTLPAAALAFCTWAVYMGSLASMQHICSSMSDNDVATYGFAGGLVPIFGFTVYNQDCKVVYGYWWFVMSYEFVIVLAVGAAATLSTFRKFKNSFIGLFAVATVLYIQAAYAFYNASALTYYNNGTPFQTIRTIVAGSIMTAVANGFLMIVLGIEDDVTADHHHAPVVTATKDAAEPAQAV
;
A
#
# COMPACT_ATOMS: atom_id res chain seq x y z
N MET A 1 5.91 -11.07 25.15
CA MET A 1 4.92 -10.59 24.17
C MET A 1 5.48 -9.30 23.61
N ALA A 2 5.94 -9.31 22.35
CA ALA A 2 6.80 -8.25 21.82
C ALA A 2 6.03 -6.94 21.62
N MET A 3 6.60 -5.82 22.10
CA MET A 3 6.06 -4.46 21.98
C MET A 3 5.96 -3.95 20.53
N SER A 4 6.60 -4.62 19.56
CA SER A 4 6.63 -4.24 18.13
C SER A 4 5.30 -4.42 17.39
N SER A 5 4.20 -4.69 18.08
CA SER A 5 2.90 -4.94 17.47
C SER A 5 1.88 -3.84 17.75
N ILE A 6 2.21 -2.85 18.59
CA ILE A 6 1.27 -1.84 19.06
C ILE A 6 0.93 -0.84 17.96
N TYR A 7 1.91 -0.45 17.12
CA TYR A 7 1.71 0.55 16.07
C TYR A 7 1.54 -0.06 14.68
N THR A 8 2.26 -1.16 14.41
CA THR A 8 2.21 -1.85 13.11
C THR A 8 0.82 -2.43 12.78
N LEU A 9 0.10 -3.02 13.75
CA LEU A 9 -1.24 -3.58 13.50
C LEU A 9 -2.30 -2.52 13.16
N PRO A 10 -2.44 -1.41 13.92
CA PRO A 10 -3.33 -0.31 13.52
C PRO A 10 -2.99 0.28 12.16
N ALA A 11 -1.70 0.46 11.85
CA ALA A 11 -1.28 0.97 10.55
C ALA A 11 -1.66 0.01 9.41
N ALA A 12 -1.45 -1.30 9.60
CA ALA A 12 -1.87 -2.32 8.62
C ALA A 12 -3.39 -2.39 8.45
N ALA A 13 -4.16 -2.21 9.54
CA ALA A 13 -5.62 -2.13 9.48
C ALA A 13 -6.08 -0.89 8.69
N LEU A 14 -5.42 0.26 8.86
CA LEU A 14 -5.70 1.45 8.07
C LEU A 14 -5.42 1.19 6.57
N ALA A 15 -4.26 0.61 6.24
CA ALA A 15 -3.93 0.22 4.87
C ALA A 15 -5.01 -0.70 4.29
N PHE A 16 -5.44 -1.72 5.03
CA PHE A 16 -6.52 -2.63 4.64
C PHE A 16 -7.86 -1.90 4.36
N CYS A 17 -8.26 -0.97 5.22
CA CYS A 17 -9.47 -0.18 5.02
C CYS A 17 -9.40 0.66 3.75
N THR A 18 -8.27 1.33 3.50
CA THR A 18 -8.08 2.15 2.29
C THR A 18 -8.01 1.29 1.02
N TRP A 19 -7.39 0.11 1.10
CA TRP A 19 -7.39 -0.90 0.05
C TRP A 19 -8.80 -1.37 -0.30
N ALA A 20 -9.68 -1.60 0.68
CA ALA A 20 -11.06 -2.02 0.45
C ALA A 20 -11.88 -0.95 -0.31
N VAL A 21 -11.65 0.33 0.00
CA VAL A 21 -12.26 1.46 -0.74
C VAL A 21 -11.80 1.48 -2.20
N TYR A 22 -10.50 1.27 -2.45
CA TYR A 22 -9.98 1.16 -3.81
C TYR A 22 -10.54 -0.06 -4.55
N MET A 23 -10.63 -1.22 -3.90
CA MET A 23 -11.20 -2.43 -4.49
C MET A 23 -12.67 -2.23 -4.93
N GLY A 24 -13.50 -1.64 -4.06
CA GLY A 24 -14.91 -1.42 -4.37
C GLY A 24 -15.12 -0.45 -5.55
N SER A 25 -14.31 0.61 -5.62
CA SER A 25 -14.37 1.57 -6.73
C SER A 25 -13.82 0.99 -8.04
N LEU A 26 -12.77 0.18 -7.99
CA LEU A 26 -12.24 -0.55 -9.14
C LEU A 26 -13.26 -1.55 -9.70
N ALA A 27 -13.93 -2.31 -8.84
CA ALA A 27 -14.98 -3.25 -9.23
C ALA A 27 -16.17 -2.53 -9.88
N SER A 28 -16.60 -1.41 -9.31
CA SER A 28 -17.66 -0.56 -9.89
C SER A 28 -17.26 -0.03 -11.28
N MET A 29 -16.02 0.43 -11.44
CA MET A 29 -15.48 0.88 -12.73
C MET A 29 -15.51 -0.24 -13.79
N GLN A 30 -15.05 -1.44 -13.43
CA GLN A 30 -15.10 -2.57 -14.35
C GLN A 30 -16.53 -2.96 -14.72
N HIS A 31 -17.47 -2.90 -13.76
CA HIS A 31 -18.87 -3.16 -14.03
C HIS A 31 -19.46 -2.14 -15.02
N ILE A 32 -19.20 -0.85 -14.82
CA ILE A 32 -19.59 0.23 -15.74
C ILE A 32 -18.99 0.01 -17.12
N CYS A 33 -17.72 -0.41 -17.19
CA CYS A 33 -17.09 -0.75 -18.46
C CYS A 33 -17.83 -1.90 -19.16
N SER A 34 -18.19 -2.96 -18.43
CA SER A 34 -18.88 -4.12 -19.00
C SER A 34 -20.30 -3.85 -19.50
N SER A 35 -20.90 -2.71 -19.11
CA SER A 35 -22.22 -2.28 -19.55
C SER A 35 -22.18 -1.21 -20.66
N MET A 36 -20.99 -0.82 -21.13
CA MET A 36 -20.84 0.09 -22.27
C MET A 36 -21.28 -0.59 -23.58
N SER A 37 -21.81 0.19 -24.52
CA SER A 37 -22.08 -0.31 -25.86
C SER A 37 -20.77 -0.57 -26.61
N ASP A 38 -20.75 -1.53 -27.55
CA ASP A 38 -19.55 -1.85 -28.35
C ASP A 38 -18.98 -0.60 -29.07
N ASN A 39 -19.84 0.35 -29.45
CA ASN A 39 -19.44 1.62 -30.07
C ASN A 39 -18.72 2.56 -29.10
N ASP A 40 -19.11 2.57 -27.83
CA ASP A 40 -18.45 3.36 -26.77
C ASP A 40 -17.11 2.71 -26.40
N VAL A 41 -17.06 1.38 -26.28
CA VAL A 41 -15.82 0.63 -26.05
C VAL A 41 -14.83 0.87 -27.20
N ALA A 42 -15.29 0.84 -28.45
CA ALA A 42 -14.49 1.20 -29.61
C ALA A 42 -13.98 2.66 -29.53
N THR A 43 -14.82 3.61 -29.15
CA THR A 43 -14.44 5.02 -29.11
C THR A 43 -13.45 5.34 -27.98
N TYR A 44 -13.63 4.78 -26.78
CA TYR A 44 -12.80 5.13 -25.61
C TYR A 44 -11.63 4.17 -25.40
N GLY A 45 -11.78 2.90 -25.81
CA GLY A 45 -10.71 1.90 -25.81
C GLY A 45 -9.80 1.99 -27.03
N PHE A 46 -10.33 2.33 -28.22
CA PHE A 46 -9.56 2.29 -29.47
C PHE A 46 -9.24 3.67 -30.09
N ALA A 47 -10.06 4.71 -29.89
CA ALA A 47 -9.82 6.02 -30.52
C ALA A 47 -8.79 6.90 -29.81
N GLY A 48 -8.00 6.34 -28.90
CA GLY A 48 -6.83 7.02 -28.36
C GLY A 48 -7.02 7.79 -27.05
N GLY A 49 -8.21 7.83 -26.47
CA GLY A 49 -8.46 8.58 -25.23
C GLY A 49 -7.67 8.08 -24.02
N LEU A 50 -7.48 6.76 -23.92
CA LEU A 50 -6.68 6.11 -22.87
C LEU A 50 -5.21 5.86 -23.27
N VAL A 51 -4.85 6.07 -24.55
CA VAL A 51 -3.47 5.92 -25.07
C VAL A 51 -2.43 6.77 -24.33
N PRO A 52 -2.68 8.06 -24.04
CA PRO A 52 -1.68 8.88 -23.36
C PRO A 52 -1.60 8.57 -21.85
N ILE A 53 -2.48 7.71 -21.32
CA ILE A 53 -2.58 7.46 -19.89
C ILE A 53 -1.79 6.20 -19.51
N PHE A 54 -0.66 6.43 -18.84
CA PHE A 54 0.26 5.37 -18.41
C PHE A 54 -0.43 4.36 -17.47
N GLY A 55 -0.52 3.10 -17.89
CA GLY A 55 -1.16 2.01 -17.13
C GLY A 55 -2.40 1.40 -17.79
N PHE A 56 -2.92 2.02 -18.86
CA PHE A 56 -3.98 1.43 -19.70
C PHE A 56 -3.41 0.87 -21.00
N THR A 57 -3.90 -0.30 -21.43
CA THR A 57 -3.51 -0.95 -22.70
C THR A 57 -4.53 -0.66 -23.80
N VAL A 58 -4.05 -0.39 -25.02
CA VAL A 58 -4.85 0.23 -26.10
C VAL A 58 -5.57 -0.74 -27.05
N TYR A 59 -5.17 -2.00 -27.13
CA TYR A 59 -5.54 -2.82 -28.28
C TYR A 59 -6.74 -3.72 -28.03
N ASN A 60 -7.90 -3.39 -28.63
CA ASN A 60 -9.04 -4.34 -28.77
C ASN A 60 -9.42 -5.07 -27.47
N GLN A 61 -9.32 -4.39 -26.32
CA GLN A 61 -9.38 -5.07 -25.04
C GLN A 61 -10.79 -5.08 -24.49
N ASP A 62 -11.30 -6.29 -24.22
CA ASP A 62 -12.36 -6.50 -23.24
C ASP A 62 -12.03 -5.72 -21.96
N CYS A 63 -13.06 -5.22 -21.26
CA CYS A 63 -12.88 -4.54 -19.97
C CYS A 63 -12.02 -5.34 -18.99
N LYS A 64 -12.03 -6.67 -19.07
CA LYS A 64 -11.18 -7.55 -18.26
C LYS A 64 -9.69 -7.24 -18.42
N VAL A 65 -9.21 -6.96 -19.63
CA VAL A 65 -7.79 -6.74 -19.87
C VAL A 65 -7.41 -5.28 -19.61
N VAL A 66 -8.29 -4.33 -19.92
CA VAL A 66 -8.10 -2.91 -19.58
C VAL A 66 -7.84 -2.73 -18.08
N TYR A 67 -8.57 -3.45 -17.23
CA TYR A 67 -8.40 -3.38 -15.77
C TYR A 67 -7.40 -4.39 -15.21
N GLY A 68 -6.81 -5.27 -16.03
CA GLY A 68 -5.93 -6.34 -15.56
C GLY A 68 -4.73 -5.84 -14.76
N TYR A 69 -4.09 -4.77 -15.22
CA TYR A 69 -2.99 -4.12 -14.50
C TYR A 69 -3.43 -3.59 -13.12
N TRP A 70 -4.59 -2.96 -13.04
CA TRP A 70 -5.11 -2.38 -11.79
C TRP A 70 -5.52 -3.46 -10.78
N TRP A 71 -6.04 -4.60 -11.25
CA TRP A 71 -6.28 -5.78 -10.40
C TRP A 71 -4.99 -6.40 -9.89
N PHE A 72 -3.91 -6.37 -10.68
CA PHE A 72 -2.59 -6.77 -10.21
C PHE A 72 -2.10 -5.85 -9.09
N VAL A 73 -2.16 -4.52 -9.27
CA VAL A 73 -1.79 -3.55 -8.23
C VAL A 73 -2.58 -3.79 -6.93
N MET A 74 -3.90 -4.00 -7.05
CA MET A 74 -4.77 -4.30 -5.91
C MET A 74 -4.39 -5.61 -5.20
N SER A 75 -4.11 -6.66 -5.97
CA SER A 75 -3.75 -7.98 -5.42
C SER A 75 -2.38 -7.96 -4.75
N TYR A 76 -1.44 -7.20 -5.33
CA TYR A 76 -0.10 -6.99 -4.77
C TYR A 76 -0.18 -6.34 -3.38
N GLU A 77 -0.95 -5.26 -3.24
CA GLU A 77 -1.19 -4.59 -1.94
C GLU A 77 -1.82 -5.54 -0.92
N PHE A 78 -2.85 -6.28 -1.32
CA PHE A 78 -3.54 -7.23 -0.45
C PHE A 78 -2.57 -8.26 0.16
N VAL A 79 -1.71 -8.85 -0.67
CA VAL A 79 -0.72 -9.83 -0.22
C VAL A 79 0.26 -9.21 0.77
N ILE A 80 0.72 -7.99 0.53
CA ILE A 80 1.69 -7.32 1.43
C ILE A 80 1.04 -6.98 2.78
N VAL A 81 -0.17 -6.45 2.78
CA VAL A 81 -0.90 -6.11 4.01
C VAL A 81 -1.17 -7.36 4.85
N LEU A 82 -1.59 -8.47 4.21
CA LEU A 82 -1.75 -9.76 4.89
C LEU A 82 -0.42 -10.31 5.42
N ALA A 83 0.66 -10.22 4.63
CA ALA A 83 1.97 -10.68 5.04
C ALA A 83 2.51 -9.90 6.24
N VAL A 84 2.29 -8.58 6.30
CA VAL A 84 2.63 -7.77 7.48
C VAL A 84 1.78 -8.14 8.68
N GLY A 85 0.47 -8.31 8.52
CA GLY A 85 -0.42 -8.76 9.59
C GLY A 85 0.03 -10.11 10.17
N ALA A 86 0.33 -11.08 9.30
CA ALA A 86 0.84 -12.39 9.70
C ALA A 86 2.21 -12.27 10.40
N ALA A 87 3.15 -11.51 9.83
CA ALA A 87 4.49 -11.35 10.39
C ALA A 87 4.47 -10.63 11.75
N ALA A 88 3.54 -9.70 11.97
CA ALA A 88 3.32 -9.04 13.26
C ALA A 88 2.87 -10.05 14.34
N THR A 89 1.97 -10.97 14.00
CA THR A 89 1.49 -12.00 14.95
C THR A 89 2.52 -13.09 15.25
N LEU A 90 3.34 -13.48 14.26
CA LEU A 90 4.30 -14.59 14.37
C LEU A 90 5.66 -14.18 14.93
N SER A 91 5.87 -12.90 15.28
CA SER A 91 7.14 -12.34 15.77
C SER A 91 8.34 -12.49 14.81
N THR A 92 8.09 -12.85 13.56
CA THR A 92 9.08 -12.92 12.46
C THR A 92 9.32 -11.57 11.78
N PHE A 93 8.59 -10.53 12.21
CA PHE A 93 8.59 -9.20 11.64
C PHE A 93 9.98 -8.58 11.45
N ARG A 94 10.86 -8.71 12.45
CA ARG A 94 12.23 -8.13 12.41
C ARG A 94 13.09 -8.61 11.23
N LYS A 95 12.90 -9.85 10.76
CA LYS A 95 13.74 -10.40 9.69
C LYS A 95 13.38 -9.86 8.31
N PHE A 96 12.11 -9.55 8.09
CA PHE A 96 11.58 -9.16 6.78
C PHE A 96 11.20 -7.69 6.68
N LYS A 97 11.48 -6.90 7.72
CA LYS A 97 11.07 -5.51 7.80
C LYS A 97 11.54 -4.66 6.61
N ASN A 98 12.82 -4.75 6.26
CA ASN A 98 13.38 -4.01 5.14
C ASN A 98 12.77 -4.44 3.80
N SER A 99 12.42 -5.73 3.67
CA SER A 99 11.68 -6.23 2.52
C SER A 99 10.28 -5.63 2.46
N PHE A 100 9.56 -5.55 3.59
CA PHE A 100 8.24 -4.91 3.64
C PHE A 100 8.29 -3.43 3.29
N ILE A 101 9.26 -2.67 3.82
CA ILE A 101 9.45 -1.26 3.47
C ILE A 101 9.66 -1.10 1.95
N GLY A 102 10.51 -1.93 1.34
CA GLY A 102 10.70 -1.92 -0.11
C GLY A 102 9.44 -2.27 -0.89
N LEU A 103 8.69 -3.29 -0.45
CA LEU A 103 7.44 -3.71 -1.08
C LEU A 103 6.37 -2.61 -1.00
N PHE A 104 6.21 -1.95 0.16
CA PHE A 104 5.30 -0.82 0.32
C PHE A 104 5.74 0.42 -0.45
N ALA A 105 7.04 0.67 -0.60
CA ALA A 105 7.54 1.76 -1.43
C ALA A 105 7.11 1.55 -2.90
N VAL A 106 7.29 0.33 -3.42
CA VAL A 106 6.79 -0.03 -4.76
C VAL A 106 5.28 0.11 -4.84
N ALA A 107 4.54 -0.40 -3.84
CA ALA A 107 3.08 -0.30 -3.82
C ALA A 107 2.59 1.17 -3.82
N THR A 108 3.26 2.03 -3.04
CA THR A 108 2.97 3.46 -2.97
C THR A 108 3.12 4.11 -4.34
N VAL A 109 4.20 3.81 -5.08
CA VAL A 109 4.41 4.33 -6.44
C VAL A 109 3.30 3.85 -7.39
N LEU A 110 2.90 2.58 -7.30
CA LEU A 110 1.81 2.03 -8.12
C LEU A 110 0.47 2.73 -7.85
N TYR A 111 0.17 3.05 -6.58
CA TYR A 111 -1.05 3.80 -6.23
C TYR A 111 -0.99 5.28 -6.60
N ILE A 112 0.18 5.92 -6.55
CA ILE A 112 0.36 7.29 -7.09
C ILE A 112 0.12 7.29 -8.59
N GLN A 113 0.66 6.29 -9.30
CA GLN A 113 0.40 6.10 -10.72
C GLN A 113 -1.10 5.86 -10.97
N ALA A 114 -1.78 5.04 -10.17
CA ALA A 114 -3.21 4.81 -10.28
C ALA A 114 -4.01 6.10 -10.12
N ALA A 115 -3.71 6.89 -9.08
CA ALA A 115 -4.34 8.19 -8.85
C ALA A 115 -4.18 9.11 -10.07
N TYR A 116 -2.97 9.21 -10.61
CA TYR A 116 -2.71 10.02 -11.81
C TYR A 116 -3.45 9.49 -13.05
N ALA A 117 -3.42 8.18 -13.27
CA ALA A 117 -4.05 7.55 -14.44
C ALA A 117 -5.57 7.76 -14.43
N PHE A 118 -6.23 7.47 -13.31
CA PHE A 118 -7.67 7.64 -13.18
C PHE A 118 -8.08 9.11 -13.13
N TYR A 119 -7.24 10.00 -12.59
CA TYR A 119 -7.50 11.45 -12.67
C TYR A 119 -7.52 11.93 -14.13
N ASN A 120 -6.54 11.51 -14.95
CA ASN A 120 -6.56 11.84 -16.38
C ASN A 120 -7.73 11.19 -17.12
N ALA A 121 -8.14 9.98 -16.73
CA ALA A 121 -9.31 9.32 -17.31
C ALA A 121 -10.60 10.11 -17.04
N SER A 122 -10.70 10.83 -15.92
CA SER A 122 -11.86 11.68 -15.60
C SER A 122 -12.05 12.85 -16.57
N ALA A 123 -11.01 13.27 -17.29
CA ALA A 123 -11.08 14.35 -18.26
C ALA A 123 -11.72 13.91 -19.59
N LEU A 124 -11.92 12.61 -19.81
CA LEU A 124 -12.55 12.08 -21.01
C LEU A 124 -14.06 12.31 -20.97
N THR A 125 -14.64 12.67 -22.12
CA THR A 125 -16.06 13.06 -22.25
C THR A 125 -17.04 12.03 -21.71
N TYR A 126 -16.72 10.74 -21.77
CA TYR A 126 -17.55 9.68 -21.20
C TYR A 126 -17.55 9.67 -19.67
N TYR A 127 -16.38 9.94 -19.10
CA TYR A 127 -16.10 9.82 -17.68
C TYR A 127 -16.28 11.12 -16.91
N ASN A 128 -16.58 12.22 -17.60
CA ASN A 128 -16.66 13.55 -17.00
C ASN A 128 -18.03 13.88 -16.36
N ASN A 129 -19.01 12.98 -16.44
CA ASN A 129 -20.35 13.17 -15.88
C ASN A 129 -20.96 11.86 -15.31
N GLY A 130 -21.99 12.00 -14.47
CA GLY A 130 -22.80 10.88 -13.97
C GLY A 130 -22.08 9.92 -13.02
N THR A 131 -22.57 8.68 -12.97
CA THR A 131 -22.03 7.58 -12.13
C THR A 131 -20.56 7.24 -12.43
N PRO A 132 -20.09 7.22 -13.70
CA PRO A 132 -18.69 6.95 -14.00
C PRO A 132 -17.74 7.99 -13.39
N PHE A 133 -18.10 9.28 -13.46
CA PHE A 133 -17.31 10.37 -12.87
C PHE A 133 -17.15 10.23 -11.36
N GLN A 134 -18.25 9.98 -10.63
CA GLN A 134 -18.19 9.82 -9.18
C GLN A 134 -17.35 8.59 -8.79
N THR A 135 -17.49 7.51 -9.55
CA THR A 135 -16.73 6.29 -9.29
C THR A 135 -15.23 6.49 -9.55
N ILE A 136 -14.83 7.26 -10.57
CA ILE A 136 -13.43 7.67 -10.77
C ILE A 136 -12.95 8.59 -9.64
N ARG A 137 -13.78 9.49 -9.12
CA ARG A 137 -13.36 10.28 -7.95
C ARG A 137 -13.09 9.40 -6.73
N THR A 138 -13.92 8.37 -6.52
CA THR A 138 -13.70 7.39 -5.45
C THR A 138 -12.44 6.56 -5.69
N ILE A 139 -12.13 6.16 -6.93
CA ILE A 139 -10.91 5.38 -7.22
C ILE A 139 -9.64 6.23 -7.02
N VAL A 140 -9.67 7.50 -7.42
CA VAL A 140 -8.57 8.46 -7.18
C VAL A 140 -8.40 8.68 -5.68
N ALA A 141 -9.48 8.93 -4.94
CA ALA A 141 -9.42 9.10 -3.49
C ALA A 141 -8.88 7.84 -2.79
N GLY A 142 -9.39 6.65 -3.15
CA GLY A 142 -8.90 5.38 -2.61
C GLY A 142 -7.42 5.14 -2.90
N SER A 143 -6.96 5.50 -4.10
CA SER A 143 -5.55 5.42 -4.47
C SER A 143 -4.66 6.32 -3.62
N ILE A 144 -5.07 7.58 -3.43
CA ILE A 144 -4.34 8.55 -2.59
C ILE A 144 -4.33 8.09 -1.12
N MET A 145 -5.49 7.68 -0.60
CA MET A 145 -5.61 7.18 0.78
C MET A 145 -4.71 5.98 1.02
N THR A 146 -4.64 5.04 0.07
CA THR A 146 -3.78 3.85 0.18
C THR A 146 -2.30 4.24 0.11
N ALA A 147 -1.90 5.14 -0.79
CA ALA A 147 -0.53 5.63 -0.85
C ALA A 147 -0.09 6.34 0.45
N VAL A 148 -0.98 7.15 1.05
CA VAL A 148 -0.73 7.81 2.34
C VAL A 148 -0.66 6.80 3.48
N ALA A 149 -1.56 5.82 3.51
CA ALA A 149 -1.54 4.74 4.51
C ALA A 149 -0.25 3.92 4.42
N ASN A 150 0.22 3.61 3.21
CA ASN A 150 1.50 2.93 2.99
C ASN A 150 2.68 3.78 3.45
N GLY A 151 2.65 5.10 3.18
CA GLY A 151 3.63 6.04 3.70
C GLY A 151 3.70 6.04 5.22
N PHE A 152 2.54 6.13 5.88
CA PHE A 152 2.45 6.08 7.34
C PHE A 152 2.96 4.74 7.89
N LEU A 153 2.58 3.63 7.25
CA LEU A 153 3.02 2.30 7.64
C LEU A 153 4.54 2.18 7.52
N MET A 154 5.16 2.64 6.43
CA MET A 154 6.62 2.67 6.28
C MET A 154 7.32 3.47 7.39
N ILE A 155 6.76 4.61 7.80
CA ILE A 155 7.30 5.41 8.91
C ILE A 155 7.22 4.63 10.23
N VAL A 156 6.06 4.01 10.52
CA VAL A 156 5.88 3.18 11.71
C VAL A 156 6.88 2.02 11.73
N LEU A 157 7.07 1.35 10.59
CA LEU A 157 8.07 0.29 10.48
C LEU A 157 9.48 0.84 10.71
N GLY A 158 9.79 2.04 10.25
CA GLY A 158 11.07 2.70 10.49
C GLY A 158 11.36 2.92 11.98
N ILE A 159 10.43 3.56 12.69
CA ILE A 159 10.60 3.98 14.09
C ILE A 159 10.75 2.79 15.05
N GLU A 160 10.11 1.64 14.77
CA GLU A 160 10.23 0.46 15.63
C GLU A 160 11.66 -0.13 15.69
N ASP A 161 12.55 0.18 14.73
CA ASP A 161 13.97 -0.20 14.83
C ASP A 161 14.72 0.60 15.88
N ASP A 162 14.50 1.92 15.94
CA ASP A 162 15.27 2.82 16.80
C ASP A 162 15.01 2.50 18.28
N VAL A 163 13.74 2.26 18.63
CA VAL A 163 13.34 1.90 20.00
C VAL A 163 13.91 0.54 20.44
N THR A 164 14.08 -0.39 19.51
CA THR A 164 14.62 -1.72 19.82
C THR A 164 16.14 -1.70 19.94
N ALA A 165 16.83 -0.85 19.18
CA ALA A 165 18.28 -0.68 19.24
C ALA A 165 18.73 -0.08 20.59
N ASP A 166 17.99 0.89 21.12
CA ASP A 166 18.31 1.55 22.40
C ASP A 166 18.25 0.58 23.61
N HIS A 167 17.39 -0.43 23.57
CA HIS A 167 17.31 -1.42 24.65
C HIS A 167 18.49 -2.42 24.70
N HIS A 168 19.24 -2.57 23.60
CA HIS A 168 20.43 -3.44 23.56
C HIS A 168 21.74 -2.71 23.90
N HIS A 169 21.71 -1.39 24.03
CA HIS A 169 22.84 -0.55 24.44
C HIS A 169 22.75 -0.03 25.87
N ALA A 170 21.86 -0.58 26.71
CA ALA A 170 21.98 -0.37 28.16
C ALA A 170 23.40 -0.80 28.58
N PRO A 171 24.23 0.10 29.13
CA PRO A 171 25.58 -0.25 29.51
C PRO A 171 25.48 -1.39 30.51
N VAL A 172 26.16 -2.50 30.21
CA VAL A 172 26.53 -3.47 31.23
C VAL A 172 27.38 -2.68 32.21
N VAL A 173 26.74 -2.13 33.25
CA VAL A 173 27.41 -1.64 34.44
C VAL A 173 28.06 -2.89 35.00
N THR A 174 29.32 -3.09 34.62
CA THR A 174 30.22 -4.06 35.19
C THR A 174 30.26 -3.79 36.69
N ALA A 175 29.40 -4.49 37.42
CA ALA A 175 29.42 -4.66 38.86
C ALA A 175 30.63 -5.54 39.25
N THR A 176 31.83 -5.09 38.89
CA THR A 176 33.10 -5.73 39.20
C THR A 176 34.10 -4.71 39.75
N LYS A 177 33.63 -3.75 40.57
CA LYS A 177 34.53 -2.87 41.33
C LYS A 177 34.20 -2.77 42.82
N ASP A 178 33.50 -3.76 43.39
CA ASP A 178 33.30 -3.89 44.84
C ASP A 178 33.84 -5.23 45.42
N ALA A 179 34.60 -6.00 44.63
CA ALA A 179 35.15 -7.30 45.06
C ALA A 179 36.68 -7.29 45.31
N ALA A 180 37.26 -6.12 45.59
CA ALA A 180 38.69 -5.99 45.91
C ALA A 180 38.91 -5.20 47.20
N GLU A 181 38.29 -5.66 48.28
CA GLU A 181 38.85 -5.46 49.62
C GLU A 181 38.69 -6.76 50.42
N PRO A 182 39.80 -7.44 50.70
CA PRO A 182 39.95 -8.06 52.00
C PRO A 182 41.16 -7.47 52.73
N ALA A 183 40.85 -6.93 53.91
CA ALA A 183 41.77 -6.56 54.95
C ALA A 183 42.61 -7.75 55.44
N GLN A 184 43.92 -7.56 55.57
CA GLN A 184 44.82 -8.14 56.60
C GLN A 184 45.99 -7.14 56.75
N ALA A 185 46.23 -6.40 57.84
CA ALA A 185 46.42 -6.74 59.25
C ALA A 185 47.68 -7.62 59.51
N VAL A 186 48.84 -6.96 59.68
CA VAL A 186 49.83 -6.99 60.78
C VAL A 186 51.14 -6.39 60.29
#